data_AF-A0A1M5WHB2-F1
#
_entry.id   AF-A0A1M5WHB2-F1
#
_cell.length_a   1.000
_cell.length_b   1.000
_cell.length_c   1.000
_cell.angle_alpha   90.00
_cell.angle_beta   90.00
_cell.angle_gamma   90.00
#
_symmetry.space_group_name_H-M   'P 1'
#
loop_
_entity.id
_entity.type
_entity.pdbx_description
1 polymer ?
#
loop_
_entity_poly.entity_id
_entity_poly.type
_entity_poly.pdbx_seq_one_letter_code
_entity_poly.pdbx_strand_id
1 'polypeptide(L)'
;MDVVLCAAYSGRRDTLPIREEVVLVPNKPMHMCNSPNCPNLTQDRFCPEHTKQERQRYDKHRGSAHERGYTYRWSQYSKWFLNQPKNVFCKLQLNGCDNISECVDHIDPPDGPNDPRFWDSVNHQGACIHCNSVKGHRKIKGESAPFSRG
;
A
#
# COMPACT_ATOMS: atom_id res chain seq x y z
N MET A 1 6.16 1.84 0.89
CA MET A 1 4.71 1.90 0.58
C MET A 1 4.46 3.36 0.30
N ASP A 2 4.60 3.75 -0.97
CA ASP A 2 4.45 5.13 -1.40
C ASP A 2 2.99 5.33 -1.80
N VAL A 3 2.21 5.79 -0.83
CA VAL A 3 0.82 6.21 -1.03
C VAL A 3 0.80 7.52 -1.81
N VAL A 4 0.58 7.41 -3.12
CA VAL A 4 0.26 8.54 -3.98
C VAL A 4 -1.17 8.98 -3.64
N LEU A 5 -1.30 10.22 -3.18
CA LEU A 5 -2.57 10.91 -2.99
C LEU A 5 -3.38 10.90 -4.30
N CYS A 6 -4.63 10.42 -4.25
CA CYS A 6 -5.68 10.81 -5.17
C CYS A 6 -6.96 11.07 -4.38
N ALA A 7 -7.56 12.22 -4.67
CA ALA A 7 -8.68 12.83 -3.95
C ALA A 7 -9.94 11.94 -3.97
N ALA A 8 -10.56 11.80 -2.79
CA ALA A 8 -11.84 11.13 -2.63
C ALA A 8 -12.98 12.02 -3.13
N TYR A 9 -13.85 11.46 -3.97
CA TYR A 9 -15.07 12.07 -4.48
C TYR A 9 -16.13 12.09 -3.38
N SER A 10 -16.67 13.27 -3.08
CA SER A 10 -17.66 13.53 -2.04
C SER A 10 -19.06 13.08 -2.49
N GLY A 11 -19.48 11.90 -2.04
CA GLY A 11 -20.86 11.42 -2.16
C GLY A 11 -21.55 11.41 -0.80
N ARG A 12 -22.45 12.37 -0.57
CA ARG A 12 -23.34 12.43 0.61
C ARG A 12 -24.29 11.23 0.64
N ARG A 13 -24.27 10.48 1.74
CA ARG A 13 -25.37 9.59 2.15
C ARG A 13 -25.82 10.05 3.52
N ASP A 14 -27.04 10.58 3.58
CA ASP A 14 -27.71 10.98 4.80
C ASP A 14 -28.04 9.72 5.62
N THR A 15 -27.35 9.54 6.75
CA THR A 15 -27.70 8.53 7.77
C THR A 15 -27.88 9.23 9.11
N LEU A 16 -29.03 8.97 9.73
CA LEU A 16 -29.48 9.46 11.03
C LEU A 16 -28.42 9.21 12.15
N PRO A 17 -28.32 10.10 13.16
CA PRO A 17 -27.23 10.05 14.12
C PRO A 17 -27.45 8.91 15.12
N ILE A 18 -26.71 7.83 14.93
CA ILE A 18 -26.41 6.87 15.99
C ILE A 18 -25.60 7.63 17.04
N ARG A 19 -26.10 7.71 18.28
CA ARG A 19 -25.37 8.31 19.40
C ARG A 19 -24.12 7.48 19.66
N GLU A 20 -22.98 7.97 19.18
CA GLU A 20 -21.68 7.34 19.34
C GLU A 20 -21.22 7.52 20.79
N GLU A 21 -21.28 6.44 21.56
CA GLU A 21 -20.73 6.40 22.91
C GLU A 21 -19.21 6.38 22.80
N VAL A 22 -18.57 7.51 23.12
CA VAL A 22 -17.12 7.70 22.97
C VAL A 22 -16.41 6.88 24.03
N VAL A 23 -16.00 5.65 23.69
CA VAL A 23 -15.13 4.84 24.55
C VAL A 23 -13.75 5.49 24.58
N LEU A 24 -13.48 6.25 25.65
CA LEU A 24 -12.17 6.85 25.90
C LEU A 24 -11.15 5.74 26.20
N VAL A 25 -10.45 5.27 25.17
CA VAL A 25 -9.27 4.42 25.34
C VAL A 25 -8.16 5.28 25.95
N PRO A 26 -7.58 4.92 27.11
CA PRO A 26 -6.53 5.71 27.71
C PRO A 26 -5.34 5.80 26.76
N ASN A 27 -4.94 7.02 26.42
CA ASN A 27 -3.79 7.25 25.57
C ASN A 27 -2.54 6.64 26.21
N LYS A 28 -1.75 5.94 25.39
CA LYS A 28 -0.45 5.43 25.80
C LYS A 28 0.38 6.59 26.38
N PRO A 29 0.99 6.43 27.56
CA PRO A 29 1.82 7.49 28.14
C PRO A 29 2.96 7.83 27.18
N MET A 30 3.29 9.12 27.09
CA MET A 30 4.47 9.54 26.34
C MET A 30 5.73 9.00 27.02
N HIS A 31 6.69 8.58 26.21
CA HIS A 31 8.00 8.12 26.67
C HIS A 31 9.11 8.84 25.92
N MET A 32 10.34 8.71 26.40
CA MET A 32 11.51 9.28 25.72
C MET A 32 11.67 8.69 24.32
N CYS A 33 12.12 9.51 23.38
CA CYS A 33 12.51 9.10 22.04
C CYS A 33 13.64 8.05 22.14
N ASN A 34 13.54 6.98 21.35
CA ASN A 34 14.56 5.91 21.35
C ASN A 34 15.82 6.25 20.53
N SER A 35 16.01 7.51 20.12
CA SER A 35 17.23 7.94 19.45
C SER A 35 18.29 8.30 20.50
N PRO A 36 19.56 7.90 20.33
CA PRO A 36 20.62 8.22 21.28
C PRO A 36 20.67 9.71 21.64
N ASN A 37 20.67 10.01 22.94
CA ASN A 37 20.75 11.37 23.49
C ASN A 37 19.62 12.33 23.06
N CYS A 38 18.46 11.83 22.62
CA CYS A 38 17.32 12.67 22.29
C CYS A 38 16.39 12.85 23.52
N PRO A 39 16.20 14.08 24.05
CA PRO A 39 15.35 14.31 25.21
C PRO A 39 13.85 14.40 24.89
N ASN A 40 13.46 14.37 23.61
CA ASN A 40 12.08 14.58 23.20
C ASN A 40 11.17 13.42 23.63
N LEU A 41 9.97 13.76 24.09
CA LEU A 41 8.91 12.78 24.37
C LEU A 41 8.13 12.44 23.10
N THR A 42 7.66 11.20 23.01
CA THR A 42 6.84 10.70 21.89
C THR A 42 5.90 9.60 22.37
N GLN A 43 4.81 9.36 21.62
CA GLN A 43 3.93 8.19 21.81
C GLN A 43 4.41 6.98 20.98
N ASP A 44 5.18 7.25 19.92
CA ASP A 44 5.76 6.29 18.98
C ASP A 44 7.19 5.91 19.37
N ARG A 45 7.84 5.04 18.59
CA ARG A 45 9.25 4.65 18.81
C ARG A 45 10.22 5.85 18.82
N PHE A 46 9.98 6.84 17.97
CA PHE A 46 10.84 8.01 17.78
C PHE A 46 10.01 9.30 17.80
N CYS A 47 10.63 10.44 18.12
CA CYS A 47 10.01 11.74 17.95
C CYS A 47 9.88 12.09 16.46
N PRO A 48 9.03 13.06 16.07
CA PRO A 48 8.77 13.36 14.65
C PRO A 48 10.02 13.59 13.80
N GLU A 49 11.03 14.25 14.39
CA GLU A 49 12.32 14.49 13.74
C GLU A 49 13.08 13.19 13.44
N HIS A 50 13.21 12.30 14.42
CA HIS A 50 13.93 11.04 14.23
C HIS A 50 13.13 10.04 13.38
N THR A 51 11.79 10.09 13.41
CA THR A 51 10.95 9.34 12.46
C THR A 51 11.23 9.78 11.02
N LYS A 52 11.38 11.08 10.78
CA LYS A 52 11.75 11.63 9.47
C LYS A 52 13.16 11.20 9.06
N GLN A 53 14.13 11.27 9.97
CA GLN A 53 15.51 10.83 9.69
C GLN A 53 15.59 9.34 9.36
N GLU A 54 14.90 8.48 10.11
CA GLU A 54 14.84 7.03 9.83
C GLU A 54 14.17 6.75 8.48
N ARG A 55 13.09 7.47 8.16
CA ARG A 55 12.45 7.38 6.84
C ARG A 55 13.42 7.77 5.72
N GLN A 56 14.13 8.88 5.86
CA GLN A 56 15.11 9.33 4.87
C GLN A 56 16.26 8.32 4.71
N ARG A 57 16.76 7.74 5.80
CA ARG A 57 17.76 6.67 5.75
C ARG A 57 17.23 5.47 4.98
N TYR A 58 16.03 5.01 5.32
CA TYR A 58 15.39 3.89 4.64
C TYR A 58 15.19 4.17 3.13
N ASP A 59 14.66 5.34 2.78
CA ASP A 59 14.42 5.75 1.40
C ASP A 59 15.73 5.84 0.60
N LYS A 60 16.81 6.35 1.21
CA LYS A 60 18.15 6.39 0.60
C LYS A 60 18.68 4.99 0.28
N HIS A 61 18.48 4.01 1.17
CA HIS A 61 18.92 2.63 0.91
C HIS A 61 18.05 1.93 -0.13
N ARG A 62 16.74 2.23 -0.15
CA ARG A 62 15.77 1.63 -1.06
C ARG A 62 15.87 2.18 -2.49
N GLY A 63 16.35 3.40 -2.65
CA GLY A 63 16.29 4.15 -3.90
C GLY A 63 14.89 4.73 -4.17
N SER A 64 14.85 5.75 -5.01
CA SER A 64 13.61 6.40 -5.45
C SER A 64 12.72 5.45 -6.27
N ALA A 65 11.44 5.78 -6.35
CA ALA A 65 10.50 5.02 -7.18
C ALA A 65 10.95 4.94 -8.66
N HIS A 66 11.55 6.02 -9.17
CA HIS A 66 12.06 6.08 -10.53
C HIS A 66 13.25 5.13 -10.75
N GLU A 67 14.24 5.14 -9.84
CA GLU A 67 15.40 4.23 -9.89
C GLU A 67 14.98 2.76 -9.79
N ARG A 68 13.85 2.49 -9.13
CA ARG A 68 13.25 1.16 -9.03
C ARG A 68 12.42 0.74 -10.25
N GLY A 69 12.31 1.58 -11.28
CA GLY A 69 11.58 1.27 -12.52
C GLY A 69 10.13 1.78 -12.58
N TYR A 70 9.62 2.38 -11.51
CA TYR A 70 8.27 2.96 -11.48
C TYR A 70 8.25 4.35 -12.13
N THR A 71 8.57 4.39 -13.42
CA THR A 71 8.69 5.59 -14.25
C THR A 71 7.34 6.03 -14.82
N TYR A 72 7.33 7.09 -15.64
CA TYR A 72 6.15 7.48 -16.42
C TYR A 72 5.60 6.33 -17.28
N ARG A 73 6.49 5.52 -17.89
CA ARG A 73 6.10 4.33 -18.66
C ARG A 73 5.30 3.33 -17.81
N TRP A 74 5.74 3.11 -16.57
CA TRP A 74 5.03 2.24 -15.63
C TRP A 74 3.68 2.83 -15.23
N SER A 75 3.59 4.14 -15.04
CA SER A 75 2.32 4.83 -14.75
C SER A 75 1.28 4.64 -15.87
N GLN A 76 1.69 4.82 -17.13
CA GLN A 76 0.82 4.59 -18.28
C GLN A 76 0.39 3.12 -18.39
N TYR A 77 1.35 2.20 -18.24
CA TYR A 77 1.09 0.77 -18.24
C TYR A 77 0.08 0.36 -17.15
N SER A 78 0.28 0.85 -15.93
CA SER A 78 -0.56 0.50 -14.77
C SER A 78 -2.01 0.93 -14.98
N LYS A 79 -2.24 2.14 -15.49
CA LYS A 79 -3.58 2.65 -15.81
C LYS A 79 -4.26 1.78 -16.87
N TRP A 80 -3.55 1.49 -17.95
CA TRP A 80 -4.07 0.61 -19.01
C TRP A 80 -4.39 -0.80 -18.48
N PHE A 81 -3.49 -1.37 -17.68
CA PHE A 81 -3.62 -2.73 -17.14
C PHE A 81 -4.82 -2.86 -16.20
N LEU A 82 -5.03 -1.88 -15.32
CA LEU A 82 -6.14 -1.87 -14.34
C LEU A 82 -7.51 -1.63 -15.00
N ASN A 83 -7.54 -0.96 -16.15
CA ASN A 83 -8.78 -0.78 -16.93
C ASN A 83 -9.24 -2.07 -17.66
N GLN A 84 -8.43 -3.13 -17.65
CA GLN A 84 -8.84 -4.40 -18.26
C GLN A 84 -9.86 -5.13 -17.37
N PRO A 85 -10.98 -5.64 -17.91
CA PRO A 85 -12.03 -6.28 -17.11
C PRO A 85 -11.53 -7.36 -16.14
N LYS A 86 -10.53 -8.16 -16.56
CA LYS A 86 -9.92 -9.24 -15.77
C LYS A 86 -9.04 -8.78 -14.58
N ASN A 87 -8.81 -7.47 -14.44
CA ASN A 87 -7.91 -6.88 -13.44
C ASN A 87 -8.62 -5.89 -12.51
N VAL A 88 -9.92 -5.66 -12.71
CA VAL A 88 -10.71 -4.69 -11.93
C VAL A 88 -10.74 -5.04 -10.45
N PHE A 89 -10.84 -6.32 -10.10
CA PHE A 89 -10.88 -6.78 -8.71
C PHE A 89 -9.51 -7.26 -8.22
N CYS A 90 -9.26 -7.08 -6.93
CA CYS A 90 -8.06 -7.54 -6.25
C CYS A 90 -7.95 -9.06 -6.36
N LYS A 91 -6.92 -9.56 -7.05
CA LYS A 91 -6.69 -11.01 -7.21
C LYS A 91 -6.10 -11.66 -5.97
N LEU A 92 -5.41 -10.88 -5.12
CA LEU A 92 -4.74 -11.44 -3.95
C LEU A 92 -5.73 -12.00 -2.92
N GLN A 93 -6.93 -11.41 -2.83
CA GLN A 93 -8.04 -11.86 -1.97
C GLN A 93 -7.65 -12.24 -0.53
N LEU A 94 -6.59 -11.63 0.00
CA LEU A 94 -6.09 -11.95 1.35
C LEU A 94 -7.18 -11.62 2.37
N ASN A 95 -7.45 -12.56 3.27
CA ASN A 95 -8.50 -12.46 4.27
C ASN A 95 -9.90 -12.24 3.68
N GLY A 96 -10.19 -12.81 2.51
CA GLY A 96 -11.51 -12.70 1.86
C GLY A 96 -11.75 -11.36 1.16
N CYS A 97 -10.70 -10.59 0.89
CA CYS A 97 -10.78 -9.30 0.21
C CYS A 97 -11.44 -9.40 -1.19
N ASP A 98 -12.43 -8.54 -1.43
CA ASP A 98 -13.16 -8.36 -2.69
C ASP A 98 -13.05 -6.91 -3.23
N ASN A 99 -12.11 -6.13 -2.69
CA ASN A 99 -11.87 -4.75 -3.10
C ASN A 99 -11.48 -4.63 -4.58
N ILE A 100 -11.71 -3.43 -5.12
CA ILE A 100 -11.20 -3.02 -6.44
C ILE A 100 -9.66 -2.95 -6.39
N SER A 101 -9.02 -3.28 -7.51
CA SER A 101 -7.58 -3.12 -7.69
C SER A 101 -7.21 -1.65 -7.82
N GLU A 102 -6.21 -1.24 -7.05
CA GLU A 102 -5.68 0.13 -7.03
C GLU A 102 -4.25 0.18 -7.58
N CYS A 103 -3.58 -0.97 -7.64
CA CYS A 103 -2.21 -1.09 -8.11
C CYS A 103 -1.98 -2.38 -8.90
N VAL A 104 -0.94 -2.37 -9.74
CA VAL A 104 -0.41 -3.56 -10.36
C VAL A 104 0.59 -4.19 -9.39
N ASP A 105 0.34 -5.44 -9.03
CA ASP A 105 1.22 -6.26 -8.20
C ASP A 105 2.02 -7.24 -9.06
N HIS A 106 3.30 -7.39 -8.74
CA HIS A 106 4.16 -8.44 -9.29
C HIS A 106 3.96 -9.74 -8.52
N ILE A 107 3.45 -10.80 -9.15
CA ILE A 107 3.23 -12.12 -8.55
C ILE A 107 4.53 -12.62 -7.90
N ASP A 108 5.61 -12.60 -8.67
CA ASP A 108 6.99 -12.85 -8.26
C ASP A 108 7.75 -11.51 -8.27
N PRO A 109 8.03 -10.91 -7.09
CA PRO A 109 8.67 -9.61 -7.02
C PRO A 109 10.03 -9.58 -7.72
N PRO A 110 10.26 -8.65 -8.65
CA PRO A 110 11.54 -8.51 -9.33
C PRO A 110 12.62 -7.95 -8.39
N ASP A 111 13.88 -8.27 -8.65
CA ASP A 111 15.02 -7.74 -7.90
C ASP A 111 15.36 -6.29 -8.28
N GLY A 112 14.86 -5.82 -9.43
CA GLY A 112 15.03 -4.46 -9.91
C GLY A 112 14.43 -4.23 -11.30
N PRO A 113 14.59 -3.02 -11.88
CA PRO A 113 14.01 -2.66 -13.18
C PRO A 113 14.59 -3.44 -14.37
N ASN A 114 15.79 -4.00 -14.23
CA ASN A 114 16.47 -4.78 -15.29
C ASN A 114 16.09 -6.27 -15.26
N ASP A 115 15.35 -6.70 -14.24
CA ASP A 115 14.84 -8.06 -14.15
C ASP A 115 13.72 -8.25 -15.18
N PRO A 116 13.78 -9.28 -16.06
CA PRO A 116 12.72 -9.56 -17.02
C PRO A 116 11.34 -9.71 -16.38
N ARG A 117 11.27 -10.21 -15.13
CA ARG A 117 10.03 -10.34 -14.34
C ARG A 117 9.33 -8.99 -14.11
N PHE A 118 10.05 -7.87 -14.17
CA PHE A 118 9.49 -6.54 -13.94
C PHE A 118 8.49 -6.13 -15.02
N TRP A 119 8.74 -6.49 -16.28
CA TRP A 119 7.90 -6.13 -17.42
C TRP A 119 7.10 -7.31 -17.98
N ASP A 120 7.27 -8.50 -17.42
CA ASP A 120 6.50 -9.68 -17.81
C ASP A 120 5.02 -9.52 -17.41
N SER A 121 4.17 -9.35 -18.43
CA SER A 121 2.72 -9.21 -18.23
C SER A 121 2.07 -10.41 -17.54
N VAL A 122 2.62 -11.62 -17.65
CA VAL A 122 2.06 -12.79 -16.93
C VAL A 122 2.45 -12.79 -15.46
N ASN A 123 3.43 -11.99 -15.08
CA ASN A 123 3.84 -11.73 -13.70
C ASN A 123 3.03 -10.60 -13.05
N HIS A 124 2.07 -9.99 -13.74
CA HIS A 124 1.25 -8.90 -13.21
C HIS A 124 -0.16 -9.35 -12.83
N GLN A 125 -0.65 -8.84 -11.70
CA GLN A 125 -2.02 -9.01 -11.24
C GLN A 125 -2.57 -7.72 -10.63
N GLY A 126 -3.89 -7.54 -10.65
CA GLY A 126 -4.53 -6.43 -9.95
C GLY A 126 -4.57 -6.67 -8.45
N ALA A 127 -4.25 -5.65 -7.66
CA ALA A 127 -4.31 -5.70 -6.20
C ALA A 127 -4.81 -4.38 -5.59
N CYS A 128 -5.59 -4.46 -4.51
CA CYS A 128 -5.82 -3.29 -3.66
C CYS A 128 -4.57 -2.96 -2.84
N ILE A 129 -4.46 -1.71 -2.37
CA ILE A 129 -3.26 -1.25 -1.64
C ILE A 129 -3.04 -2.08 -0.37
N HIS A 130 -4.12 -2.47 0.33
CA HIS A 130 -4.04 -3.27 1.54
C HIS A 130 -3.42 -4.64 1.29
N CYS A 131 -3.95 -5.41 0.33
CA CYS A 131 -3.44 -6.75 0.04
C CYS A 131 -2.01 -6.72 -0.49
N ASN A 132 -1.68 -5.78 -1.37
CA ASN A 132 -0.32 -5.60 -1.87
C ASN A 132 0.66 -5.28 -0.71
N SER A 133 0.23 -4.43 0.22
CA SER A 133 1.02 -4.08 1.41
C SER A 133 1.26 -5.28 2.32
N VAL A 134 0.23 -6.10 2.56
CA VAL A 134 0.34 -7.33 3.35
C VAL A 134 1.23 -8.36 2.65
N LYS A 135 1.07 -8.58 1.34
CA LYS A 135 1.89 -9.49 0.52
C LYS A 135 3.38 -9.15 0.63
N GLY A 136 3.73 -7.88 0.50
CA GLY A 136 5.12 -7.42 0.51
C GLY A 136 5.95 -8.11 -0.59
N HIS A 137 7.12 -8.63 -0.22
CA HIS A 137 8.06 -9.30 -1.14
C HIS A 137 7.82 -10.83 -1.29
N ARG A 138 6.68 -11.36 -0.83
CA ARG A 138 6.36 -12.79 -1.00
C ARG A 138 5.85 -13.07 -2.42
N LYS A 139 6.20 -14.24 -2.98
CA LYS A 139 5.66 -14.74 -4.24
C LYS A 139 4.27 -15.32 -4.02
N ILE A 140 3.23 -14.60 -4.45
CA ILE A 140 1.82 -15.00 -4.28
C ILE A 140 1.08 -14.74 -5.58
N LYS A 141 0.52 -15.78 -6.18
CA LYS A 141 -0.40 -15.66 -7.32
C LYS A 141 -1.82 -15.71 -6.80
N GLY A 142 -2.55 -14.63 -6.99
CA GLY A 142 -3.95 -14.54 -6.68
C GLY A 142 -4.81 -15.31 -7.68
N GLU A 143 -5.99 -15.71 -7.24
CA GLU A 143 -6.99 -16.34 -8.10
C GLU A 143 -7.91 -15.25 -8.67
N SER A 144 -8.48 -15.49 -9.85
CA SER A 144 -9.59 -14.66 -10.30
C SER A 144 -10.75 -14.83 -9.33
N ALA A 145 -11.27 -13.74 -8.78
CA ALA A 145 -12.49 -13.78 -8.00
C ALA A 145 -13.54 -14.62 -8.76
N PRO A 146 -14.15 -15.66 -8.14
CA PRO A 146 -15.14 -16.47 -8.81
C PRO A 146 -16.29 -15.55 -9.20
N PHE A 147 -16.43 -15.29 -10.49
CA PHE A 147 -17.55 -14.54 -11.05
C PHE A 147 -18.79 -15.43 -11.04
N SER A 148 -19.24 -15.85 -9.84
CA SER A 148 -20.50 -16.54 -9.56
C SER A 148 -20.51 -17.03 -8.10
N ARG A 149 -21.03 -16.18 -7.19
CA ARG A 149 -21.92 -16.71 -6.15
C ARG A 149 -23.31 -16.27 -6.57
N GLY A 150 -24.11 -17.24 -6.99
CA GLY A 150 -25.48 -17.06 -7.47
C GLY A 150 -26.43 -16.58 -6.37
#